data_AF-A0A9D1XMB8-F1
#
_entry.id   AF-A0A9D1XMB8-F1
#
_cell.length_a   1.000
_cell.length_b   1.000
_cell.length_c   1.000
_cell.angle_alpha   90.00
_cell.angle_beta   90.00
_cell.angle_gamma   90.00
#
_symmetry.space_group_name_H-M   'P 1'
#
loop_
_entity.id
_entity.type
_entity.pdbx_description
1 polymer ?
#
loop_
_entity_poly.entity_id
_entity_poly.type
_entity_poly.pdbx_seq_one_letter_code
_entity_poly.pdbx_strand_id
1 'polypeptide(L)'
;MKKMLLALFILLTMVGCNSVKEVKLESQTVNGVKLDIPEDMSSFEIQDDDTKLSSNEASTAFVQISDPMSADGLTAEAFTEADLDDFLEGRKDVKIRELDNKKIINDVSVVFAKVECTNSNDVEIEEYLYFPFYNDGTFQMIQILYSKDQDSSVEYNIDKICNSIELQQTETENNNQQVTFPLTIVNQTSVEIYELYCSTVNTDEWEEELLGSDTIIYPNDQFTINFTLNQTNDLIWDFKMVDIEGTSVNFYNVDFTGCNTSGELFTITVMDGQYYATLNGNTYEGQIEY
;
A
#
# COMPACT_ATOMS: atom_id res chain seq x y z
N MET A 1 -2.53 -8.14 45.20
CA MET A 1 -1.06 -8.33 45.16
C MET A 1 -0.70 -8.56 43.70
N LYS A 2 0.09 -7.75 43.00
CA LYS A 2 1.25 -6.93 43.36
C LYS A 2 1.04 -5.47 42.94
N LYS A 3 1.37 -4.53 43.83
CA LYS A 3 1.65 -3.14 43.50
C LYS A 3 3.07 -3.11 42.94
N MET A 4 3.29 -2.57 41.75
CA MET A 4 4.64 -2.21 41.31
C MET A 4 4.84 -0.73 41.60
N LEU A 5 5.82 -0.47 42.47
CA LEU A 5 6.20 0.83 42.98
C LEU A 5 7.16 1.46 41.96
N LEU A 6 6.77 2.54 41.30
CA LEU A 6 7.68 3.36 40.50
C LEU A 6 8.59 4.12 41.47
N ALA A 7 9.88 3.78 41.48
CA ALA A 7 10.86 4.42 42.35
C ALA A 7 11.27 5.76 41.75
N LEU A 8 10.84 6.85 42.40
CA LEU A 8 11.22 8.22 42.10
C LEU A 8 12.67 8.46 42.56
N PHE A 9 13.63 8.44 41.63
CA PHE A 9 14.96 9.01 41.87
C PHE A 9 14.92 10.50 41.56
N ILE A 10 14.75 11.32 42.60
CA ILE A 10 14.96 12.76 42.50
C ILE A 10 16.48 13.00 42.50
N LEU A 11 17.09 13.13 41.33
CA LEU A 11 18.37 13.84 41.22
C LEU A 11 18.07 15.34 41.10
N LEU A 12 18.25 16.06 42.21
CA LEU A 12 18.44 17.52 42.15
C LEU A 12 19.78 17.79 41.45
N THR A 13 19.76 18.09 40.16
CA THR A 13 20.83 18.87 39.54
C THR A 13 20.34 20.31 39.42
N MET A 14 21.23 21.22 39.79
CA MET A 14 20.97 22.64 40.02
C MET A 14 20.41 23.32 38.77
N VAL A 15 19.51 24.29 39.00
CA VAL A 15 19.07 25.27 38.01
C VAL A 15 20.29 26.03 37.48
N GLY A 16 20.83 25.55 36.37
CA GLY A 16 21.63 26.34 35.46
C GLY A 16 20.68 26.84 34.38
N CYS A 17 20.35 28.13 34.39
CA CYS A 17 19.83 28.83 33.23
C CYS A 17 20.88 28.69 32.10
N ASN A 18 20.83 27.62 31.34
CA ASN A 18 21.54 27.47 30.08
C ASN A 18 20.47 27.27 29.01
N SER A 19 19.86 28.38 28.65
CA SER A 19 19.12 28.53 27.40
C SER A 19 19.99 28.00 26.25
N VAL A 20 19.35 27.26 25.35
CA VAL A 20 19.85 26.69 24.08
C VAL A 20 20.45 25.28 24.20
N LYS A 21 19.71 24.30 23.69
CA LYS A 21 20.32 23.09 23.12
C LYS A 21 19.62 22.73 21.81
N GLU A 22 20.02 23.41 20.73
CA GLU A 22 20.15 22.70 19.46
C GLU A 22 21.09 21.52 19.72
N VAL A 23 20.51 20.32 19.82
CA VAL A 23 21.27 19.07 19.92
C VAL A 23 21.53 18.55 18.52
N LYS A 24 22.40 17.54 18.40
CA LYS A 24 22.56 16.83 17.13
C LYS A 24 21.22 16.16 16.78
N LEU A 25 20.82 16.28 15.52
CA LEU A 25 19.70 15.52 14.98
C LEU A 25 20.23 14.26 14.28
N GLU A 26 19.50 13.16 14.42
CA GLU A 26 19.81 11.89 13.79
C GLU A 26 18.63 11.44 12.91
N SER A 27 18.93 11.10 11.66
CA SER A 27 17.94 10.56 10.74
C SER A 27 17.47 9.19 11.21
N GLN A 28 16.17 9.03 11.34
CA GLN A 28 15.49 7.77 11.63
C GLN A 28 14.52 7.45 10.50
N THR A 29 14.25 6.17 10.27
CA THR A 29 13.21 5.72 9.34
C THR A 29 12.26 4.79 10.08
N VAL A 30 10.99 5.18 10.15
CA VAL A 30 9.95 4.49 10.92
C VAL A 30 8.70 4.46 10.07
N ASN A 31 8.18 3.26 9.82
CA ASN A 31 6.95 3.05 9.05
C ASN A 31 6.96 3.77 7.69
N GLY A 32 8.10 3.72 6.98
CA GLY A 32 8.28 4.38 5.67
C GLY A 32 8.56 5.88 5.74
N VAL A 33 8.37 6.52 6.89
CA VAL A 33 8.68 7.95 7.10
C VAL A 33 10.12 8.09 7.55
N LYS A 34 10.89 8.94 6.85
CA LYS A 34 12.22 9.35 7.30
C LYS A 34 12.15 10.77 7.86
N LEU A 35 12.80 10.99 9.00
CA LEU A 35 12.87 12.29 9.65
C LEU A 35 14.09 12.35 10.59
N ASP A 36 14.61 13.55 10.79
CA ASP A 36 15.67 13.82 11.75
C ASP A 36 15.05 14.14 13.12
N ILE A 37 15.43 13.38 14.15
CA ILE A 37 14.99 13.61 15.53
C ILE A 37 16.17 13.97 16.44
N PRO A 38 15.96 14.75 17.52
CA PRO A 38 16.99 15.05 18.51
C PRO A 38 17.63 13.78 19.12
N GLU A 39 18.96 13.76 19.27
CA GLU A 39 19.71 12.60 19.81
C GLU A 39 19.37 12.23 21.26
N ASP A 40 18.70 13.12 21.99
CA ASP A 40 18.23 12.92 23.37
C ASP A 40 16.81 12.33 23.45
N MET A 41 16.20 12.03 22.30
CA MET A 41 14.96 11.27 22.21
C MET A 41 15.25 9.76 22.27
N SER A 42 14.31 8.99 22.82
CA SER A 42 14.39 7.53 22.85
C SER A 42 14.32 6.93 21.43
N SER A 43 14.73 5.67 21.29
CA SER A 43 14.33 4.89 20.11
C SER A 43 12.80 4.82 20.02
N PHE A 44 12.28 4.66 18.80
CA PHE A 44 10.86 4.41 18.58
C PHE A 44 10.46 3.04 19.14
N GLU A 45 9.50 3.04 20.06
CA GLU A 45 8.91 1.84 20.64
C GLU A 45 7.42 1.74 20.26
N ILE A 46 6.91 0.50 20.17
CA ILE A 46 5.50 0.22 19.88
C ILE A 46 4.66 0.72 21.08
N GLN A 47 3.75 1.65 20.84
CA GLN A 47 2.83 2.18 21.86
C GLN A 47 1.52 1.38 21.90
N ASP A 48 0.98 1.10 20.72
CA ASP A 48 -0.12 0.19 20.43
C ASP A 48 0.16 -0.51 19.08
N ASP A 49 -0.73 -1.39 18.63
CA ASP A 49 -0.48 -2.25 17.47
C ASP A 49 -0.14 -1.46 16.18
N ASP A 50 -0.62 -0.21 16.08
CA ASP A 50 -0.55 0.59 14.85
C ASP A 50 0.30 1.87 15.01
N THR A 51 0.94 2.13 16.16
CA THR A 51 1.73 3.36 16.35
C THR A 51 3.05 3.16 17.10
N LYS A 52 4.05 3.93 16.67
CA LYS A 52 5.38 3.97 17.27
C LYS A 52 5.68 5.34 17.84
N LEU A 53 6.22 5.37 19.06
CA LEU A 53 6.46 6.58 19.84
C LEU A 53 7.93 6.70 20.22
N SER A 54 8.48 7.89 20.07
CA SER A 54 9.75 8.32 20.65
C SER A 54 9.50 9.49 21.61
N SER A 55 10.20 9.53 22.75
CA SER A 55 10.03 10.56 23.78
C SER A 55 11.37 10.97 24.39
N ASN A 56 11.45 12.20 24.90
CA ASN A 56 12.58 12.60 25.73
C ASN A 56 12.46 12.00 27.15
N GLU A 57 13.56 11.98 27.91
CA GLU A 57 13.57 11.41 29.28
C GLU A 57 12.52 12.03 30.22
N ALA A 58 12.20 13.31 30.02
CA ALA A 58 11.23 14.05 30.82
C ALA A 58 9.77 13.81 30.40
N SER A 59 9.52 13.14 29.27
CA SER A 59 8.17 12.93 28.71
C SER A 59 7.42 14.25 28.45
N THR A 60 8.16 15.27 28.00
CA THR A 60 7.64 16.62 27.72
C THR A 60 7.55 16.89 26.22
N ALA A 61 8.21 16.06 25.41
CA ALA A 61 8.17 16.09 23.95
C ALA A 61 8.12 14.68 23.38
N PHE A 62 7.39 14.53 22.28
CA PHE A 62 7.11 13.24 21.65
C PHE A 62 7.10 13.37 20.13
N VAL A 63 7.51 12.29 19.48
CA VAL A 63 7.28 12.06 18.05
C VAL A 63 6.57 10.71 17.92
N GLN A 64 5.38 10.72 17.34
CA GLN A 64 4.56 9.54 17.10
C GLN A 64 4.31 9.38 15.61
N ILE A 65 4.44 8.15 15.11
CA ILE A 65 4.21 7.80 13.72
C ILE A 65 3.33 6.55 13.69
N SER A 66 2.18 6.61 13.02
CA SER A 66 1.30 5.45 12.85
C SER A 66 1.83 4.50 11.76
N ASP A 67 1.27 3.31 11.62
CA ASP A 67 1.28 2.56 10.36
C ASP A 67 0.29 3.23 9.37
N PRO A 68 0.45 3.03 8.04
CA PRO A 68 -0.56 3.45 7.08
C PRO A 68 -1.90 2.72 7.33
N MET A 69 -3.00 3.46 7.27
CA MET A 69 -4.37 2.97 7.47
C MET A 69 -5.27 3.40 6.30
N SER A 70 -6.37 2.66 6.07
CA SER A 70 -7.34 3.01 5.02
C SER A 70 -7.81 4.46 5.18
N ALA A 71 -7.78 5.24 4.10
CA ALA A 71 -8.38 6.58 4.08
C ALA A 71 -9.90 6.53 3.86
N ASP A 72 -10.48 5.36 3.57
CA ASP A 72 -11.92 5.19 3.29
C ASP A 72 -12.44 6.17 2.21
N GLY A 73 -11.58 6.48 1.24
CA GLY A 73 -11.87 7.41 0.14
C GLY A 73 -11.67 8.90 0.49
N LEU A 74 -11.30 9.24 1.71
CA LEU A 74 -10.86 10.59 2.08
C LEU A 74 -9.56 10.93 1.34
N THR A 75 -9.45 12.17 0.90
CA THR A 75 -8.25 12.69 0.23
C THR A 75 -7.75 13.91 0.98
N ALA A 76 -6.47 14.25 0.80
CA ALA A 76 -5.90 15.45 1.39
C ALA A 76 -6.73 16.71 1.06
N GLU A 77 -7.12 16.89 -0.21
CA GLU A 77 -7.92 18.06 -0.63
C GLU A 77 -9.29 18.13 0.05
N ALA A 78 -9.90 16.97 0.33
CA ALA A 78 -11.20 16.87 0.99
C ALA A 78 -11.12 16.98 2.52
N PHE A 79 -9.93 16.90 3.11
CA PHE A 79 -9.72 16.95 4.56
C PHE A 79 -10.04 18.34 5.12
N THR A 80 -10.79 18.38 6.22
CA THR A 80 -11.30 19.59 6.87
C THR A 80 -10.93 19.65 8.36
N GLU A 81 -11.23 20.79 9.02
CA GLU A 81 -11.10 20.91 10.47
C GLU A 81 -11.96 19.89 11.24
N ALA A 82 -13.11 19.47 10.68
CA ALA A 82 -13.98 18.48 11.31
C ALA A 82 -13.34 17.08 11.32
N ASP A 83 -12.59 16.73 10.28
CA ASP A 83 -11.84 15.47 10.23
C ASP A 83 -10.66 15.50 11.23
N LEU A 84 -10.08 16.69 11.49
CA LEU A 84 -9.02 16.87 12.47
C LEU A 84 -9.50 16.65 13.91
N ASP A 85 -10.76 16.98 14.23
CA ASP A 85 -11.31 16.85 15.59
C ASP A 85 -11.23 15.41 16.12
N ASP A 86 -11.39 14.41 15.25
CA ASP A 86 -11.27 13.00 15.61
C ASP A 86 -9.85 12.64 16.11
N PHE A 87 -8.81 13.26 15.53
CA PHE A 87 -7.41 13.06 15.96
C PHE A 87 -7.03 13.89 17.19
N LEU A 88 -7.85 14.87 17.56
CA LEU A 88 -7.66 15.72 18.72
C LEU A 88 -8.55 15.31 19.90
N GLU A 89 -9.16 14.13 19.85
CA GLU A 89 -10.00 13.63 20.93
C GLU A 89 -9.22 13.62 22.27
N GLY A 90 -9.85 14.14 23.32
CA GLY A 90 -9.24 14.24 24.66
C GLY A 90 -8.35 15.47 24.87
N ARG A 91 -8.12 16.29 23.84
CA ARG A 91 -7.51 17.63 23.99
C ARG A 91 -8.54 18.66 24.46
N LYS A 92 -8.07 19.64 25.24
CA LYS A 92 -8.86 20.79 25.70
C LYS A 92 -8.33 22.08 25.07
N ASP A 93 -9.15 23.12 25.04
CA ASP A 93 -8.75 24.47 24.62
C ASP A 93 -8.07 24.52 23.24
N VAL A 94 -8.50 23.64 22.34
CA VAL A 94 -7.92 23.44 21.00
C VAL A 94 -7.98 24.72 20.18
N LYS A 95 -6.83 25.11 19.63
CA LYS A 95 -6.66 26.23 18.70
C LYS A 95 -5.86 25.75 17.49
N ILE A 96 -6.55 25.55 16.38
CA ILE A 96 -5.92 25.29 15.08
C ILE A 96 -5.28 26.60 14.61
N ARG A 97 -3.94 26.64 14.57
CA ARG A 97 -3.16 27.81 14.15
C ARG A 97 -2.91 27.83 12.66
N GLU A 98 -2.78 26.65 12.07
CA GLU A 98 -2.57 26.44 10.65
C GLU A 98 -3.21 25.12 10.24
N LEU A 99 -3.84 25.09 9.07
CA LEU A 99 -4.29 23.90 8.38
C LEU A 99 -3.99 24.10 6.88
N ASP A 100 -3.07 23.31 6.33
CA ASP A 100 -2.70 23.30 4.92
C ASP A 100 -2.96 21.91 4.33
N ASN A 101 -4.02 21.81 3.54
CA ASN A 101 -4.44 20.58 2.89
C ASN A 101 -3.97 20.46 1.43
N LYS A 102 -3.03 21.32 1.03
CA LYS A 102 -2.43 21.37 -0.32
C LYS A 102 -0.92 21.15 -0.28
N LYS A 103 -0.37 20.80 0.88
CA LYS A 103 1.06 20.56 1.05
C LYS A 103 1.47 19.31 0.27
N ILE A 104 2.63 19.36 -0.36
CA ILE A 104 3.24 18.21 -1.04
C ILE A 104 4.64 18.02 -0.48
N ILE A 105 4.98 16.78 -0.09
CA ILE A 105 6.30 16.38 0.38
C ILE A 105 6.70 15.13 -0.40
N ASN A 106 7.81 15.18 -1.16
CA ASN A 106 8.30 14.06 -1.98
C ASN A 106 7.21 13.41 -2.86
N ASP A 107 6.42 14.23 -3.56
CA ASP A 107 5.29 13.79 -4.41
C ASP A 107 4.14 13.08 -3.67
N VAL A 108 4.09 13.15 -2.35
CA VAL A 108 2.97 12.70 -1.50
C VAL A 108 2.11 13.91 -1.12
N SER A 109 0.79 13.79 -1.24
CA SER A 109 -0.14 14.84 -0.79
C SER A 109 -0.26 14.76 0.73
N VAL A 110 -0.10 15.89 1.42
CA VAL A 110 -0.05 15.93 2.88
C VAL A 110 -1.01 16.99 3.40
N VAL A 111 -1.80 16.64 4.41
CA VAL A 111 -2.47 17.62 5.24
C VAL A 111 -1.55 17.96 6.41
N PHE A 112 -1.25 19.23 6.59
CA PHE A 112 -0.49 19.74 7.72
C PHE A 112 -1.40 20.53 8.65
N ALA A 113 -1.32 20.28 9.96
CA ALA A 113 -1.98 21.10 10.96
C ALA A 113 -1.00 21.47 12.08
N LYS A 114 -1.01 22.76 12.45
CA LYS A 114 -0.35 23.26 13.67
C LYS A 114 -1.42 23.58 14.70
N VAL A 115 -1.36 22.95 15.87
CA VAL A 115 -2.38 23.03 16.91
C VAL A 115 -1.75 23.44 18.23
N GLU A 116 -2.40 24.35 18.95
CA GLU A 116 -2.13 24.59 20.36
C GLU A 116 -3.31 24.09 21.19
N CYS A 117 -3.04 23.30 22.22
CA CYS A 117 -4.08 22.75 23.07
C CYS A 117 -3.56 22.41 24.47
N THR A 118 -4.44 21.95 25.34
CA THR A 118 -4.11 21.43 26.66
C THR A 118 -4.34 19.92 26.68
N ASN A 119 -3.33 19.17 27.12
CA ASN A 119 -3.43 17.71 27.19
C ASN A 119 -4.25 17.23 28.40
N SER A 120 -4.44 15.91 28.50
CA SER A 120 -5.21 15.28 29.59
C SER A 120 -4.62 15.50 30.99
N ASN A 121 -3.36 15.90 31.10
CA ASN A 121 -2.66 16.24 32.34
C ASN A 121 -2.66 17.75 32.65
N ASP A 122 -3.50 18.53 31.96
CA ASP A 122 -3.62 19.99 32.10
C ASP A 122 -2.32 20.75 31.79
N VAL A 123 -1.50 20.23 30.87
CA VAL A 123 -0.28 20.88 30.35
C VAL A 123 -0.56 21.49 28.97
N GLU A 124 -0.18 22.75 28.78
CA GLU A 124 -0.20 23.41 27.47
C GLU A 124 0.86 22.84 26.54
N ILE A 125 0.44 22.45 25.35
CA ILE A 125 1.29 21.83 24.34
C ILE A 125 1.10 22.51 22.98
N GLU A 126 2.11 22.37 22.13
CA GLU A 126 2.04 22.66 20.70
C GLU A 126 2.26 21.36 19.93
N GLU A 127 1.39 21.10 18.95
CA GLU A 127 1.40 19.90 18.12
C GLU A 127 1.51 20.25 16.64
N TYR A 128 2.30 19.47 15.92
CA TYR A 128 2.47 19.51 14.48
C TYR A 128 2.04 18.15 13.96
N LEU A 129 0.93 18.14 13.23
CA LEU A 129 0.30 16.95 12.67
C LEU A 129 0.50 16.96 11.17
N TYR A 130 0.99 15.85 10.64
CA TYR A 130 1.07 15.60 9.20
C TYR A 130 0.28 14.33 8.89
N PHE A 131 -0.61 14.43 7.91
CA PHE A 131 -1.37 13.32 7.36
C PHE A 131 -0.99 13.13 5.90
N PRO A 132 0.07 12.39 5.58
CA PRO A 132 0.34 11.96 4.22
C PRO A 132 -0.75 11.01 3.70
N PHE A 133 -1.25 11.30 2.51
CA PHE A 133 -2.19 10.50 1.73
C PHE A 133 -1.45 9.86 0.56
N TYR A 134 -1.48 8.53 0.52
CA TYR A 134 -0.76 7.73 -0.45
C TYR A 134 -1.65 7.28 -1.61
N ASN A 135 -1.03 6.93 -2.74
CA ASN A 135 -1.75 6.57 -3.96
C ASN A 135 -2.52 5.25 -3.86
N ASP A 136 -2.19 4.38 -2.91
CA ASP A 136 -2.91 3.13 -2.63
C ASP A 136 -4.22 3.34 -1.84
N GLY A 137 -4.59 4.58 -1.55
CA GLY A 137 -5.80 4.92 -0.80
C GLY A 137 -5.64 4.82 0.71
N THR A 138 -4.40 4.68 1.22
CA THR A 138 -4.09 4.79 2.64
C THR A 138 -3.65 6.20 3.02
N PHE A 139 -3.71 6.50 4.31
CA PHE A 139 -3.05 7.66 4.91
C PHE A 139 -2.36 7.25 6.21
N GLN A 140 -1.45 8.07 6.70
CA GLN A 140 -0.73 7.83 7.95
C GLN A 140 -0.72 9.11 8.78
N MET A 141 -0.46 9.01 10.08
CA MET A 141 -0.29 10.16 10.96
C MET A 141 1.18 10.27 11.40
N ILE A 142 1.72 11.48 11.33
CA ILE A 142 2.96 11.88 11.98
C ILE A 142 2.61 13.02 12.95
N GLN A 143 2.81 12.79 14.24
CA GLN A 143 2.59 13.80 15.29
C GLN A 143 3.93 14.15 15.94
N ILE A 144 4.25 15.44 15.96
CA ILE A 144 5.37 15.98 16.72
C ILE A 144 4.79 16.96 17.73
N LEU A 145 5.02 16.74 19.02
CA LEU A 145 4.49 17.64 20.05
C LEU A 145 5.50 17.92 21.16
N TYR A 146 5.34 19.07 21.80
CA TYR A 146 6.11 19.46 22.98
C TYR A 146 5.29 20.35 23.92
N SER A 147 5.70 20.40 25.18
CA SER A 147 5.08 21.25 26.22
C SER A 147 5.66 22.66 26.18
N LYS A 148 4.82 23.71 26.14
CA LYS A 148 5.26 25.10 25.88
C LYS A 148 6.10 25.77 26.97
N ASP A 149 5.99 25.30 28.21
CA ASP A 149 6.71 25.87 29.36
C ASP A 149 7.78 24.91 29.91
N GLN A 150 8.19 23.92 29.11
CA GLN A 150 9.19 22.94 29.52
C GLN A 150 10.23 22.80 28.41
N ASP A 151 11.49 23.12 28.73
CA ASP A 151 12.60 23.02 27.80
C ASP A 151 12.61 21.64 27.10
N SER A 152 12.51 21.63 25.77
CA SER A 152 12.65 20.42 24.98
C SER A 152 13.50 20.65 23.74
N SER A 153 14.38 19.69 23.43
CA SER A 153 15.17 19.72 22.20
C SER A 153 14.29 19.72 20.94
N VAL A 154 13.09 19.13 21.02
CA VAL A 154 12.10 19.16 19.93
C VAL A 154 11.64 20.59 19.65
N GLU A 155 11.23 21.36 20.67
CA GLU A 155 10.84 22.77 20.53
C GLU A 155 11.94 23.59 19.84
N TYR A 156 13.17 23.48 20.34
CA TYR A 156 14.30 24.25 19.80
C TYR A 156 14.69 23.87 18.37
N ASN A 157 14.32 22.68 17.90
CA ASN A 157 14.67 22.18 16.55
C ASN A 157 13.44 21.94 15.67
N ILE A 158 12.26 22.42 16.05
CA ILE A 158 10.99 22.04 15.41
C ILE A 158 11.00 22.31 13.91
N ASP A 159 11.51 23.45 13.47
CA ASP A 159 11.63 23.80 12.05
C ASP A 159 12.54 22.83 11.30
N LYS A 160 13.67 22.41 11.91
CA LYS A 160 14.61 21.47 11.28
C LYS A 160 14.00 20.08 11.18
N ILE A 161 13.33 19.62 12.24
CA ILE A 161 12.63 18.33 12.28
C ILE A 161 11.54 18.31 11.20
N CYS A 162 10.65 19.31 11.20
CA CYS A 162 9.56 19.43 10.23
C CYS A 162 10.06 19.49 8.78
N ASN A 163 11.17 20.19 8.51
CA ASN A 163 11.77 20.27 7.18
C ASN A 163 12.57 19.02 6.76
N SER A 164 12.87 18.12 7.70
CA SER A 164 13.59 16.87 7.44
C SER A 164 12.67 15.71 7.05
N ILE A 165 11.35 15.89 7.14
CA ILE A 165 10.37 14.86 6.81
C ILE A 165 10.54 14.50 5.33
N GLU A 166 10.96 13.27 5.09
CA GLU A 166 11.05 12.63 3.80
C GLU A 166 10.01 11.52 3.75
N LEU A 167 9.14 11.60 2.75
CA LEU A 167 8.12 10.60 2.48
C LEU A 167 8.47 9.83 1.22
N GLN A 168 8.00 8.60 1.16
CA GLN A 168 7.92 7.84 -0.07
C GLN A 168 6.46 7.47 -0.23
N GLN A 169 5.96 7.52 -1.47
CA GLN A 169 4.69 6.85 -1.77
C GLN A 169 4.80 5.44 -1.21
N THR A 170 3.74 4.94 -0.56
CA THR A 170 3.66 3.51 -0.33
C THR A 170 3.82 2.91 -1.72
N GLU A 171 4.83 2.06 -1.89
CA GLU A 171 4.74 1.11 -2.97
C GLU A 171 3.40 0.45 -2.72
N THR A 172 2.41 0.68 -3.59
CA THR A 172 1.36 -0.30 -3.72
C THR A 172 2.16 -1.58 -3.83
N GLU A 173 2.07 -2.45 -2.83
CA GLU A 173 2.45 -3.82 -3.06
C GLU A 173 1.49 -4.24 -4.17
N ASN A 174 1.91 -3.99 -5.41
CA ASN A 174 1.84 -4.96 -6.44
C ASN A 174 2.60 -6.15 -5.85
N ASN A 175 1.95 -6.86 -4.92
CA ASN A 175 1.92 -8.29 -4.93
C ASN A 175 1.31 -8.66 -6.29
N ASN A 176 2.08 -8.38 -7.35
CA ASN A 176 2.22 -9.20 -8.52
C ASN A 176 2.76 -10.52 -7.96
N GLN A 177 1.91 -11.24 -7.21
CA GLN A 177 2.05 -12.66 -7.07
C GLN A 177 1.70 -13.21 -8.44
N GLN A 178 2.64 -12.99 -9.37
CA GLN A 178 2.68 -13.61 -10.65
C GLN A 178 2.93 -15.06 -10.36
N VAL A 179 1.89 -15.85 -10.52
CA VAL A 179 2.02 -17.29 -10.41
C VAL A 179 2.10 -17.81 -11.82
N THR A 180 3.31 -18.25 -12.18
CA THR A 180 3.54 -19.00 -13.41
C THR A 180 3.29 -20.47 -13.13
N PHE A 181 2.39 -21.08 -13.89
CA PHE A 181 2.06 -22.50 -13.80
C PHE A 181 1.92 -23.11 -15.20
N PRO A 182 2.05 -24.45 -15.32
CA PRO A 182 1.87 -25.10 -16.61
C PRO A 182 0.38 -25.14 -16.98
N LEU A 183 0.01 -24.48 -18.09
CA LEU A 183 -1.31 -24.62 -18.70
C LEU A 183 -1.18 -25.51 -19.94
N THR A 184 -1.90 -26.63 -19.95
CA THR A 184 -1.88 -27.56 -21.09
C THR A 184 -3.10 -27.33 -21.96
N ILE A 185 -2.86 -26.89 -23.20
CA ILE A 185 -3.86 -26.73 -24.24
C ILE A 185 -4.08 -28.09 -24.89
N VAL A 186 -5.31 -28.59 -24.84
CA VAL A 186 -5.67 -29.91 -25.37
C VAL A 186 -6.62 -29.72 -26.55
N ASN A 187 -6.16 -30.05 -27.75
CA ASN A 187 -6.95 -29.91 -28.97
C ASN A 187 -7.74 -31.21 -29.22
N GLN A 188 -8.96 -31.31 -28.72
CA GLN A 188 -9.87 -32.42 -29.03
C GLN A 188 -10.79 -32.12 -30.22
N THR A 189 -10.37 -31.23 -31.10
CA THR A 189 -11.08 -30.91 -32.34
C THR A 189 -10.49 -31.70 -33.51
N SER A 190 -11.10 -31.57 -34.70
CA SER A 190 -10.53 -32.10 -35.94
C SER A 190 -9.69 -31.06 -36.71
N VAL A 191 -9.48 -29.87 -36.16
CA VAL A 191 -8.78 -28.75 -36.80
C VAL A 191 -7.43 -28.55 -36.12
N GLU A 192 -6.40 -28.24 -36.90
CA GLU A 192 -5.05 -27.91 -36.40
C GLU A 192 -5.02 -26.48 -35.87
N ILE A 193 -4.35 -26.26 -34.74
CA ILE A 193 -4.14 -24.91 -34.17
C ILE A 193 -2.74 -24.44 -34.56
N TYR A 194 -2.67 -23.38 -35.37
CA TYR A 194 -1.43 -22.79 -35.87
C TYR A 194 -0.97 -21.61 -35.02
N GLU A 195 -1.92 -20.84 -34.49
CA GLU A 195 -1.60 -19.70 -33.61
C GLU A 195 -2.51 -19.76 -32.38
N LEU A 196 -1.95 -19.45 -31.22
CA LEU A 196 -2.70 -19.31 -29.97
C LEU A 196 -2.34 -17.98 -29.33
N TYR A 197 -3.34 -17.22 -28.92
CA TYR A 197 -3.19 -15.94 -28.24
C TYR A 197 -3.99 -15.93 -26.95
N CYS A 198 -3.56 -15.11 -26.00
CA CYS A 198 -4.36 -14.73 -24.85
C CYS A 198 -4.26 -13.23 -24.58
N SER A 199 -5.25 -12.68 -23.90
CA SER A 199 -5.23 -11.30 -23.43
C SER A 199 -6.07 -11.14 -22.16
N THR A 200 -5.84 -10.07 -21.42
CA THR A 200 -6.78 -9.66 -20.36
C THR A 200 -8.06 -9.12 -21.00
N VAL A 201 -9.20 -9.22 -20.30
CA VAL A 201 -10.54 -8.86 -20.84
C VAL A 201 -10.73 -7.38 -21.19
N ASN A 202 -9.77 -6.52 -20.89
CA ASN A 202 -9.86 -5.07 -21.06
C ASN A 202 -9.02 -4.54 -22.23
N THR A 203 -8.49 -5.41 -23.09
CA THR A 203 -7.68 -5.02 -24.25
C THR A 203 -8.36 -5.38 -25.57
N ASP A 204 -8.36 -4.42 -26.51
CA ASP A 204 -8.86 -4.63 -27.87
C ASP A 204 -7.80 -5.28 -28.79
N GLU A 205 -6.58 -5.45 -28.31
CA GLU A 205 -5.46 -6.05 -29.04
C GLU A 205 -5.10 -7.41 -28.43
N TRP A 206 -4.97 -8.42 -29.29
CA TRP A 206 -4.41 -9.72 -28.91
C TRP A 206 -2.90 -9.57 -28.74
N GLU A 207 -2.39 -10.03 -27.60
CA GLU A 207 -0.99 -9.83 -27.19
C GLU A 207 -0.03 -10.79 -27.93
N GLU A 208 0.83 -11.51 -27.20
CA GLU A 208 1.83 -12.40 -27.78
C GLU A 208 1.24 -13.74 -28.26
N GLU A 209 1.82 -14.28 -29.34
CA GLU A 209 1.51 -15.64 -29.82
C GLU A 209 2.25 -16.67 -28.96
N LEU A 210 1.53 -17.72 -28.53
CA LEU A 210 1.95 -18.61 -27.44
C LEU A 210 2.58 -19.95 -27.89
N LEU A 211 2.41 -20.37 -29.14
CA LEU A 211 2.92 -21.66 -29.64
C LEU A 211 4.37 -21.53 -30.14
N GLY A 212 4.76 -20.35 -30.60
CA GLY A 212 6.01 -20.11 -31.31
C GLY A 212 5.95 -20.60 -32.76
N SER A 213 6.79 -20.03 -33.63
CA SER A 213 6.68 -20.16 -35.10
C SER A 213 6.80 -21.58 -35.69
N ASP A 214 7.28 -22.56 -34.90
CA ASP A 214 7.52 -23.93 -35.36
C ASP A 214 6.59 -24.96 -34.69
N THR A 215 5.58 -24.51 -33.92
CA THR A 215 4.69 -25.39 -33.16
C THR A 215 3.29 -25.37 -33.75
N ILE A 216 2.69 -26.54 -33.91
CA ILE A 216 1.29 -26.73 -34.31
C ILE A 216 0.68 -27.73 -33.34
N ILE A 217 -0.52 -27.44 -32.80
CA ILE A 217 -1.26 -28.44 -32.00
C ILE A 217 -2.19 -29.21 -32.93
N TYR A 218 -1.79 -30.44 -33.28
CA TYR A 218 -2.56 -31.31 -34.16
C TYR A 218 -3.85 -31.83 -33.49
N PRO A 219 -4.83 -32.33 -34.28
CA PRO A 219 -6.02 -32.98 -33.76
C PRO A 219 -5.71 -34.11 -32.75
N ASN A 220 -6.35 -34.05 -31.59
CA ASN A 220 -6.16 -34.94 -30.44
C ASN A 220 -4.78 -34.86 -29.78
N ASP A 221 -4.00 -33.81 -30.06
CA ASP A 221 -2.71 -33.53 -29.45
C ASP A 221 -2.82 -32.45 -28.36
N GLN A 222 -1.74 -32.23 -27.63
CA GLN A 222 -1.66 -31.22 -26.58
C GLN A 222 -0.31 -30.50 -26.54
N PHE A 223 -0.33 -29.25 -26.07
CA PHE A 223 0.87 -28.45 -25.87
C PHE A 223 0.80 -27.70 -24.54
N THR A 224 1.91 -27.63 -23.80
CA THR A 224 1.96 -26.99 -22.49
C THR A 224 2.74 -25.69 -22.58
N ILE A 225 2.11 -24.60 -22.15
CA ILE A 225 2.71 -23.28 -22.00
C ILE A 225 2.97 -22.97 -20.52
N ASN A 226 3.93 -22.09 -20.27
CA ASN A 226 4.10 -21.46 -18.96
C ASN A 226 3.19 -20.24 -18.91
N PHE A 227 2.05 -20.35 -18.23
CA PHE A 227 1.06 -19.29 -18.16
C PHE A 227 1.20 -18.54 -16.84
N THR A 228 1.23 -17.20 -16.91
CA THR A 228 1.45 -16.34 -15.74
C THR A 228 0.18 -15.57 -15.42
N LEU A 229 -0.41 -15.85 -14.26
CA LEU A 229 -1.55 -15.09 -13.74
C LEU A 229 -1.10 -14.02 -12.77
N ASN A 230 -1.73 -12.85 -12.82
CA ASN A 230 -1.67 -11.88 -11.73
C ASN A 230 -2.83 -12.14 -10.76
N GLN A 231 -2.57 -12.87 -9.66
CA GLN A 231 -3.63 -13.37 -8.77
C GLN A 231 -4.44 -12.29 -8.05
N THR A 232 -3.96 -11.05 -8.02
CA THR A 232 -4.62 -9.93 -7.34
C THR A 232 -5.56 -9.15 -8.25
N ASN A 233 -5.30 -9.11 -9.57
CA ASN A 233 -5.99 -8.19 -10.47
C ASN A 233 -6.62 -8.85 -11.71
N ASP A 234 -6.09 -9.99 -12.21
CA ASP A 234 -6.48 -10.52 -13.53
C ASP A 234 -6.60 -12.05 -13.53
N LEU A 235 -7.74 -12.58 -13.04
CA LEU A 235 -8.08 -14.01 -13.14
C LEU A 235 -8.95 -14.35 -14.35
N ILE A 236 -9.42 -13.34 -15.09
CA ILE A 236 -10.30 -13.52 -16.24
C ILE A 236 -9.53 -13.12 -17.49
N TRP A 237 -9.46 -14.05 -18.45
CA TRP A 237 -8.68 -13.92 -19.67
C TRP A 237 -9.48 -14.31 -20.89
N ASP A 238 -9.11 -13.78 -22.04
CA ASP A 238 -9.62 -14.18 -23.33
C ASP A 238 -8.58 -15.04 -24.06
N PHE A 239 -9.03 -16.02 -24.83
CA PHE A 239 -8.18 -16.86 -25.67
C PHE A 239 -8.64 -16.82 -27.11
N LYS A 240 -7.68 -16.85 -28.04
CA LYS A 240 -7.95 -16.99 -29.47
C LYS A 240 -7.08 -18.08 -30.05
N MET A 241 -7.67 -18.97 -30.83
CA MET A 241 -6.93 -19.90 -31.68
C MET A 241 -7.17 -19.57 -33.16
N VAL A 242 -6.16 -19.78 -34.01
CA VAL A 242 -6.24 -19.55 -35.46
C VAL A 242 -5.80 -20.81 -36.20
N ASP A 243 -6.56 -21.17 -37.24
CA ASP A 243 -6.23 -22.29 -38.13
C ASP A 243 -5.38 -21.86 -39.36
N ILE A 244 -5.02 -22.81 -40.21
CA ILE A 244 -4.20 -22.56 -41.41
C ILE A 244 -4.84 -21.63 -42.43
N GLU A 245 -6.18 -21.56 -42.46
CA GLU A 245 -6.92 -20.70 -43.38
C GLU A 245 -7.10 -19.29 -42.81
N GLY A 246 -6.65 -19.04 -41.58
CA GLY A 246 -6.80 -17.78 -40.86
C GLY A 246 -8.15 -17.65 -40.14
N THR A 247 -8.94 -18.71 -40.06
CA THR A 247 -10.20 -18.70 -39.30
C THR A 247 -9.86 -18.69 -37.82
N SER A 248 -10.45 -17.76 -37.05
CA SER A 248 -10.22 -17.67 -35.62
C SER A 248 -11.42 -18.13 -34.80
N VAL A 249 -11.14 -18.68 -33.62
CA VAL A 249 -12.15 -18.98 -32.60
C VAL A 249 -11.74 -18.31 -31.29
N ASN A 250 -12.59 -17.42 -30.80
CA ASN A 250 -12.35 -16.61 -29.61
C ASN A 250 -13.17 -17.15 -28.43
N PHE A 251 -12.52 -17.40 -27.30
CA PHE A 251 -13.14 -17.80 -26.04
C PHE A 251 -13.00 -16.65 -25.05
N TYR A 252 -14.11 -15.98 -24.74
CA TYR A 252 -14.11 -14.81 -23.88
C TYR A 252 -14.41 -15.14 -22.42
N ASN A 253 -13.88 -14.32 -21.52
CA ASN A 253 -14.10 -14.37 -20.07
C ASN A 253 -13.76 -15.73 -19.44
N VAL A 254 -12.66 -16.34 -19.86
CA VAL A 254 -12.13 -17.57 -19.27
C VAL A 254 -11.65 -17.29 -17.85
N ASP A 255 -12.36 -17.83 -16.87
CA ASP A 255 -12.10 -17.62 -15.45
C ASP A 255 -11.18 -18.71 -14.88
N PHE A 256 -10.02 -18.27 -14.37
CA PHE A 256 -9.03 -19.11 -13.70
C PHE A 256 -9.26 -19.26 -12.20
N THR A 257 -10.35 -18.70 -11.65
CA THR A 257 -10.70 -18.83 -10.23
C THR A 257 -10.77 -20.31 -9.83
N GLY A 258 -10.01 -20.66 -8.78
CA GLY A 258 -9.94 -22.03 -8.25
C GLY A 258 -9.06 -22.99 -9.04
N CYS A 259 -8.38 -22.54 -10.10
CA CYS A 259 -7.38 -23.34 -10.80
C CYS A 259 -6.18 -23.69 -9.90
N ASN A 260 -5.66 -24.89 -10.06
CA ASN A 260 -4.49 -25.38 -9.34
C ASN A 260 -3.19 -24.92 -10.03
N THR A 261 -2.33 -24.25 -9.26
CA THR A 261 -1.04 -23.75 -9.73
C THR A 261 0.00 -24.84 -9.97
N SER A 262 -0.33 -26.12 -9.72
CA SER A 262 0.47 -27.29 -10.10
C SER A 262 0.27 -27.71 -11.56
N GLY A 263 -0.77 -27.19 -12.22
CA GLY A 263 -1.06 -27.39 -13.64
C GLY A 263 -2.54 -27.61 -13.93
N GLU A 264 -3.00 -27.04 -15.05
CA GLU A 264 -4.39 -27.12 -15.51
C GLU A 264 -4.51 -27.56 -16.97
N LEU A 265 -5.69 -28.05 -17.34
CA LEU A 265 -6.04 -28.42 -18.71
C LEU A 265 -7.06 -27.43 -19.29
N PHE A 266 -6.69 -26.76 -20.37
CA PHE A 266 -7.59 -25.99 -21.22
C PHE A 266 -7.97 -26.83 -22.43
N THR A 267 -9.14 -27.47 -22.38
CA THR A 267 -9.55 -28.46 -23.39
C THR A 267 -10.52 -27.86 -24.38
N ILE A 268 -10.16 -27.89 -25.66
CA ILE A 268 -10.98 -27.36 -26.76
C ILE A 268 -11.66 -28.53 -27.47
N THR A 269 -12.98 -28.44 -27.65
CA THR A 269 -13.83 -29.47 -28.26
C THR A 269 -14.79 -28.85 -29.26
N VAL A 270 -15.37 -29.69 -30.14
CA VAL A 270 -16.47 -29.29 -31.03
C VAL A 270 -17.65 -30.21 -30.76
N MET A 271 -18.81 -29.62 -30.48
CA MET A 271 -20.09 -30.32 -30.31
C MET A 271 -21.15 -29.67 -31.20
N ASP A 272 -21.79 -30.46 -32.05
CA ASP A 272 -22.82 -29.98 -33.00
C ASP A 272 -22.36 -28.81 -33.90
N GLY A 273 -21.07 -28.77 -34.25
CA GLY A 273 -20.47 -27.73 -35.08
C GLY A 273 -20.11 -26.43 -34.34
N GLN A 274 -20.33 -26.39 -33.02
CA GLN A 274 -19.98 -25.27 -32.15
C GLN A 274 -18.72 -25.59 -31.33
N TYR A 275 -17.82 -24.62 -31.20
CA TYR A 275 -16.60 -24.77 -30.41
C TYR A 275 -16.86 -24.48 -28.93
N TYR A 276 -16.21 -25.26 -28.07
CA TYR A 276 -16.23 -25.07 -26.62
C TYR A 276 -14.84 -25.26 -26.03
N ALA A 277 -14.48 -24.43 -25.06
CA ALA A 277 -13.33 -24.65 -24.18
C ALA A 277 -13.81 -25.06 -22.78
N THR A 278 -13.08 -25.94 -22.12
CA THR A 278 -13.32 -26.30 -20.71
C THR A 278 -12.06 -26.05 -19.88
N LEU A 279 -12.23 -25.39 -18.73
CA LEU A 279 -11.18 -25.13 -17.74
C LEU A 279 -11.79 -25.22 -16.34
N ASN A 280 -11.14 -25.97 -15.43
CA ASN A 280 -11.60 -26.14 -14.05
C ASN A 280 -13.10 -26.53 -13.91
N GLY A 281 -13.61 -27.31 -14.86
CA GLY A 281 -15.03 -27.72 -14.90
C GLY A 281 -16.01 -26.66 -15.42
N ASN A 282 -15.56 -25.44 -15.72
CA ASN A 282 -16.34 -24.42 -16.41
C ASN A 282 -16.23 -24.59 -17.93
N THR A 283 -17.30 -24.25 -18.66
CA THR A 283 -17.36 -24.34 -20.12
C THR A 283 -17.59 -22.97 -20.74
N TYR A 284 -16.83 -22.67 -21.80
CA TYR A 284 -16.84 -21.40 -22.52
C TYR A 284 -17.14 -21.64 -24.00
N GLU A 285 -18.11 -20.91 -24.55
CA GLU A 285 -18.50 -21.02 -25.95
C GLU A 285 -17.53 -20.21 -26.84
N GLY A 286 -17.05 -20.82 -27.92
CA GLY A 286 -16.13 -20.19 -28.86
C GLY A 286 -16.85 -19.42 -29.96
N GLN A 287 -16.45 -18.19 -30.23
CA GLN A 287 -17.01 -17.38 -31.31
C GLN A 287 -16.11 -17.48 -32.54
N ILE A 288 -16.67 -17.96 -33.66
CA ILE A 288 -15.94 -18.07 -34.93
C ILE A 288 -15.93 -16.70 -35.62
N GLU A 289 -14.74 -16.27 -36.04
CA GLU A 289 -14.54 -15.08 -36.86
C GLU A 289 -13.75 -15.45 -38.14
N TYR A 290 -14.06 -14.76 -39.24
CA TYR A 290 -13.55 -15.00 -40.59
C TYR A 290 -12.82 -13.77 -41.13
#